data_AF-A0AA40K0H0-F1
#
_entry.id   AF-A0AA40K0H0-F1
#
_cell.length_a   1.000
_cell.length_b   1.000
_cell.length_c   1.000
_cell.angle_alpha   90.00
_cell.angle_beta   90.00
_cell.angle_gamma   90.00
#
_symmetry.space_group_name_H-M   'P 1'
#
loop_
_entity.id
_entity.type
_entity.pdbx_description
1 polymer ?
#
loop_
_entity_poly.entity_id
_entity_poly.type
_entity_poly.pdbx_seq_one_letter_code
_entity_poly.pdbx_strand_id
1 'polypeptide(L)'
;MYSKNVYIVSAQCTGKTTLVNRLDQHFHDNPPPAGTPAIIKEVARTVLVQHNFTADDITSSQERCLLLQRFILETQTKAEKEHNMPERGPPRS
;
A
#
# COMPACT_ATOMS: atom_id res chain seq x y z
N MET A 1 19.83 4.78 5.80
CA MET A 1 18.70 5.25 6.63
C MET A 1 17.55 4.26 6.44
N TYR A 2 16.96 3.75 7.51
CA TYR A 2 15.74 2.94 7.42
C TYR A 2 14.53 3.88 7.43
N SER A 3 13.73 3.83 6.37
CA SER A 3 12.43 4.51 6.33
C SER A 3 11.44 3.77 7.23
N LYS A 4 10.65 4.51 8.02
CA LYS A 4 9.65 3.93 8.92
C LYS A 4 8.34 3.76 8.16
N ASN A 5 7.88 2.51 8.03
CA ASN A 5 6.59 2.19 7.41
C ASN A 5 5.54 1.98 8.51
N VAL A 6 4.32 2.48 8.28
CA VAL A 6 3.17 2.28 9.16
C VAL A 6 2.09 1.54 8.38
N TYR A 7 1.65 0.39 8.91
CA TYR A 7 0.61 -0.44 8.30
C TYR A 7 -0.69 -0.32 9.08
N ILE A 8 -1.78 0.04 8.40
CA ILE A 8 -3.11 0.13 8.99
C ILE A 8 -3.94 -1.08 8.56
N VAL A 9 -4.17 -2.01 9.49
CA VAL A 9 -4.89 -3.27 9.24
C VAL A 9 -6.16 -3.33 10.10
N SER A 10 -7.34 -3.53 9.48
CA SER A 10 -8.60 -3.78 10.20
C SER A 10 -9.68 -4.37 9.29
N ALA A 11 -10.75 -4.91 9.89
CA ALA A 11 -11.91 -5.50 9.21
C ALA A 11 -12.55 -4.57 8.16
N GLN A 12 -13.30 -5.09 7.18
CA GLN A 12 -13.93 -4.28 6.13
C GLN A 12 -14.87 -3.19 6.69
N CYS A 13 -15.03 -2.07 5.97
CA CYS A 13 -15.96 -0.96 6.31
C CYS A 13 -15.70 -0.22 7.65
N THR A 14 -14.56 -0.42 8.30
CA THR A 14 -14.14 0.30 9.53
C THR A 14 -13.61 1.73 9.30
N GLY A 15 -13.89 2.34 8.14
CA GLY A 15 -13.43 3.70 7.85
C GLY A 15 -11.92 3.85 7.59
N LYS A 16 -11.19 2.77 7.26
CA LYS A 16 -9.76 2.81 6.92
C LYS A 16 -9.43 3.85 5.85
N THR A 17 -10.18 3.86 4.74
CA THR A 17 -9.97 4.83 3.65
C THR A 17 -10.16 6.26 4.16
N THR A 18 -11.16 6.49 5.01
CA THR A 18 -11.39 7.79 5.66
C THR A 18 -10.23 8.19 6.57
N LEU A 19 -9.73 7.27 7.39
CA LEU A 19 -8.59 7.54 8.28
C LEU A 19 -7.33 7.88 7.48
N VAL A 20 -7.01 7.07 6.47
CA VAL A 20 -5.84 7.29 5.62
C VAL A 20 -5.95 8.63 4.89
N ASN A 21 -7.13 8.99 4.35
CA ASN A 21 -7.34 10.29 3.71
C ASN A 21 -7.19 11.46 4.68
N ARG A 22 -7.61 11.32 5.94
CA ARG A 22 -7.41 12.36 6.95
C ARG A 22 -5.94 12.50 7.35
N LEU A 23 -5.20 11.38 7.44
CA LEU A 23 -3.76 11.41 7.70
C LEU A 23 -3.01 12.07 6.54
N ASP A 24 -3.38 11.74 5.30
CA ASP A 24 -2.87 12.37 4.07
C ASP A 24 -3.00 13.89 4.12
N GLN A 25 -4.23 14.35 4.37
CA GLN A 25 -4.52 15.79 4.50
C GLN A 25 -3.72 16.41 5.65
N HIS A 26 -3.67 15.77 6.81
CA HIS A 26 -2.98 16.29 7.97
C HIS A 26 -1.48 16.48 7.72
N PHE A 27 -0.82 15.51 7.08
CA PHE A 27 0.62 15.60 6.77
C PHE A 27 0.92 16.52 5.59
N HIS A 28 -0.02 16.73 4.66
CA HIS A 28 0.10 17.81 3.68
C HIS A 28 0.00 19.19 4.32
N ASP A 29 -0.96 19.39 5.22
CA ASP A 29 -1.16 20.67 5.91
C ASP A 29 -0.07 20.95 6.96
N ASN A 30 0.49 19.89 7.56
CA ASN A 30 1.48 19.95 8.63
C ASN A 30 2.65 18.98 8.33
N PRO A 31 3.52 19.31 7.37
CA PRO A 31 4.60 18.42 6.97
C PRO A 31 5.60 18.24 8.12
N PRO A 32 5.93 17.00 8.52
CA PRO A 32 6.92 16.77 9.56
C PRO A 32 8.33 17.11 9.03
N PRO A 33 9.31 17.34 9.92
CA PRO A 33 10.69 17.66 9.52
C PRO A 33 11.34 16.58 8.64
N ALA A 34 10.84 15.34 8.71
CA ALA A 34 11.30 14.21 7.91
C ALA A 34 10.63 14.12 6.50
N GLY A 35 9.73 15.04 6.16
CA GLY A 35 8.97 15.04 4.92
C GLY A 35 7.63 14.29 5.02
N THR A 36 6.70 14.63 4.13
CA THR A 36 5.37 14.00 4.07
C THR A 36 5.50 12.52 3.74
N PRO A 37 4.88 11.61 4.52
CA PRO A 37 4.94 10.18 4.23
C PRO A 37 4.22 9.85 2.93
N ALA A 38 4.82 8.96 2.15
CA ALA A 38 4.16 8.33 1.02
C ALA A 38 2.95 7.51 1.49
N ILE A 39 1.85 7.59 0.74
CA ILE A 39 0.65 6.80 1.05
C ILE A 39 0.39 5.78 -0.03
N ILE A 40 0.53 4.51 0.34
CA ILE A 40 0.23 3.37 -0.50
C ILE A 40 -1.19 2.89 -0.13
N LYS A 41 -2.18 3.23 -0.95
CA LYS A 41 -3.59 2.88 -0.71
C LYS A 41 -4.00 1.63 -1.50
N GLU A 42 -4.75 0.75 -0.83
CA GLU A 42 -5.63 -0.27 -1.46
C GLU A 42 -4.97 -1.33 -2.36
N VAL A 43 -3.70 -1.69 -2.11
CA VAL A 43 -2.97 -2.72 -2.87
C VAL A 43 -3.74 -4.04 -2.99
N ALA A 44 -4.31 -4.52 -1.89
CA ALA A 44 -5.10 -5.74 -1.91
C ALA A 44 -6.35 -5.64 -2.82
N ARG A 45 -7.03 -4.49 -2.84
CA ARG A 45 -8.19 -4.28 -3.71
C ARG A 45 -7.76 -4.30 -5.19
N THR A 46 -6.66 -3.63 -5.52
CA THR A 46 -6.10 -3.62 -6.87
C THR A 46 -5.76 -5.03 -7.35
N VAL A 47 -5.12 -5.83 -6.50
CA VAL A 47 -4.76 -7.23 -6.82
C VAL A 47 -6.01 -8.10 -7.04
N LEU A 48 -7.04 -7.96 -6.19
CA LEU A 48 -8.30 -8.70 -6.35
C LEU A 48 -8.93 -8.43 -7.72
N VAL A 49 -9.00 -7.16 -8.13
CA VAL A 49 -9.59 -6.75 -9.41
C VAL A 49 -8.71 -7.18 -10.59
N GLN A 50 -7.40 -6.94 -10.54
CA GLN A 50 -6.48 -7.25 -11.65
C GLN A 50 -6.37 -8.74 -11.95
N HIS A 51 -6.44 -9.59 -10.93
CA HIS A 51 -6.30 -11.04 -11.06
C HIS A 51 -7.65 -11.78 -11.01
N ASN A 52 -8.77 -11.05 -10.99
CA ASN A 52 -10.14 -11.59 -10.93
C ASN A 52 -10.36 -12.59 -9.79
N PHE A 53 -9.84 -12.28 -8.60
CA PHE A 53 -10.14 -13.08 -7.41
C PHE A 53 -11.56 -12.79 -6.93
N THR A 54 -12.34 -13.85 -6.75
CA THR A 54 -13.69 -13.81 -6.19
C THR A 54 -13.68 -14.17 -4.71
N ALA A 55 -14.79 -13.95 -4.01
CA ALA A 55 -14.93 -14.39 -2.62
C ALA A 55 -14.81 -15.91 -2.48
N ASP A 56 -15.35 -16.67 -3.44
CA ASP A 56 -15.29 -18.12 -3.44
C ASP A 56 -13.85 -18.64 -3.59
N ASP A 57 -13.04 -17.97 -4.41
CA ASP A 57 -11.61 -18.30 -4.55
C ASP A 57 -10.84 -18.20 -3.25
N ILE A 58 -11.28 -17.33 -2.34
CA ILE A 58 -10.62 -17.04 -1.06
C ILE A 58 -11.08 -18.04 0.01
N THR A 59 -12.36 -18.43 0.00
CA THR A 59 -12.95 -19.31 1.02
C THR A 59 -12.84 -20.79 0.70
N SER A 60 -12.87 -21.14 -0.59
CA SER A 60 -13.11 -22.51 -1.05
C SER A 60 -11.85 -23.16 -1.63
N SER A 61 -10.78 -22.38 -1.90
CA SER A 61 -9.51 -22.88 -2.42
C SER A 61 -8.31 -22.32 -1.64
N GLN A 62 -7.63 -23.19 -0.90
CA GLN A 62 -6.41 -22.83 -0.17
C GLN A 62 -5.29 -22.36 -1.12
N GLU A 63 -5.15 -23.01 -2.27
CA GLU A 63 -4.14 -22.64 -3.28
C GLU A 63 -4.36 -21.23 -3.83
N ARG A 64 -5.61 -20.88 -4.17
CA ARG A 64 -5.94 -19.55 -4.69
C ARG A 64 -5.81 -18.49 -3.60
N CYS A 65 -6.17 -18.80 -2.36
CA CYS A 65 -5.94 -17.90 -1.22
C CYS A 65 -4.45 -17.60 -0.99
N LEU A 66 -3.58 -18.62 -1.05
CA LEU A 66 -2.13 -18.44 -0.94
C LEU A 66 -1.56 -17.62 -2.11
N LEU A 67 -2.06 -17.87 -3.33
CA LEU A 67 -1.66 -17.10 -4.50
C LEU A 67 -2.04 -15.62 -4.37
N LEU A 68 -3.25 -15.33 -3.88
CA LEU A 68 -3.68 -13.97 -3.57
C LEU A 68 -2.75 -13.30 -2.56
N GLN A 69 -2.44 -13.97 -1.45
CA GLN A 69 -1.52 -13.43 -0.44
C GLN A 69 -0.15 -13.10 -1.03
N ARG A 70 0.38 -13.98 -1.89
CA ARG A 70 1.64 -13.74 -2.59
C ARG A 70 1.58 -12.50 -3.48
N PHE A 71 0.56 -12.36 -4.30
CA PHE A 71 0.42 -11.19 -5.18
C PHE A 71 0.25 -9.88 -4.42
N ILE A 72 -0.47 -9.90 -3.29
CA ILE A 72 -0.59 -8.74 -2.41
C ILE A 72 0.79 -8.31 -1.90
N LEU A 73 1.60 -9.26 -1.41
CA LEU A 73 2.93 -8.98 -0.87
C LEU A 73 3.90 -8.48 -1.94
N GLU A 74 3.89 -9.09 -3.13
CA GLU A 74 4.74 -8.69 -4.26
C GLU A 74 4.39 -7.27 -4.73
N THR A 75 3.09 -6.97 -4.87
CA THR A 75 2.61 -5.64 -5.28
C THR A 75 2.93 -4.58 -4.22
N GLN A 76 2.75 -4.90 -2.94
CA GLN A 76 3.11 -4.02 -1.83
C GLN A 76 4.61 -3.72 -1.82
N THR A 77 5.44 -4.75 -1.95
CA THR A 77 6.91 -4.62 -1.99
C THR A 77 7.35 -3.72 -3.15
N LYS A 78 6.69 -3.85 -4.31
CA LYS A 78 6.98 -3.01 -5.47
C LYS A 78 6.61 -1.54 -5.19
N ALA A 79 5.41 -1.29 -4.67
CA ALA A 79 4.94 0.06 -4.35
C ALA A 79 5.84 0.75 -3.30
N GLU A 80 6.30 0.00 -2.30
CA GLU A 80 7.24 0.49 -1.29
C GLU A 80 8.59 0.84 -1.91
N LYS A 81 9.13 0.01 -2.80
CA LYS A 81 10.39 0.31 -3.49
C LYS A 81 10.29 1.56 -4.34
N GLU A 82 9.22 1.73 -5.10
CA GLU A 82 9.00 2.92 -5.94
C GLU A 82 8.97 4.21 -5.11
N HIS A 83 8.32 4.17 -3.94
CA HIS A 83 8.27 5.33 -3.04
C HIS A 83 9.52 5.54 -2.20
N ASN A 84 10.32 4.49 -1.98
CA ASN A 84 11.54 4.56 -1.17
C ASN A 84 12.81 4.75 -2.02
N MET A 85 12.68 4.80 -3.35
CA MET A 85 13.78 5.22 -4.22
C MET A 85 13.95 6.73 -4.12
N PRO A 86 15.14 7.25 -3.75
CA PRO A 86 15.40 8.68 -3.85
C PRO A 86 15.29 9.08 -5.32
N GLU A 87 14.66 10.23 -5.61
CA GLU A 87 14.74 10.84 -6.93
C GLU A 87 16.21 10.84 -7.39
N ARG A 88 16.51 10.09 -8.46
CA ARG A 88 17.77 10.30 -9.17
C ARG A 88 17.65 11.68 -9.82
N GLY A 89 18.17 12.71 -9.14
CA GLY A 89 18.37 14.02 -9.74
C GLY A 89 19.13 13.87 -11.08
N PRO A 90 18.87 14.77 -12.04
CA PRO A 90 19.47 14.66 -13.37
C PRO A 90 21.00 14.60 -13.26
N PRO A 91 21.68 13.88 -14.18
CA PRO A 91 23.13 13.77 -14.16
C PRO A 91 23.71 15.18 -14.20
N ARG A 92 24.47 15.54 -13.16
CA ARG A 92 25.25 16.78 -13.15
C ARG A 92 26.27 16.66 -14.27
N SER A 93 26.10 17.52 -15.27
CA SER A 93 27.04 17.70 -16.39
C SER A 93 28.39 18.22 -15.90
#